data_AF-A0A350J850-F1
#
_entry.id   AF-A0A350J850-F1
#
_cell.length_a   1.000
_cell.length_b   1.000
_cell.length_c   1.000
_cell.angle_alpha   90.00
_cell.angle_beta   90.00
_cell.angle_gamma   90.00
#
_symmetry.space_group_name_H-M   'P 1'
#
loop_
_entity.id
_entity.type
_entity.pdbx_description
1 polymer ?
#
loop_
_entity_poly.entity_id
_entity_poly.type
_entity_poly.pdbx_seq_one_letter_code
_entity_poly.pdbx_strand_id
1 'polypeptide(L)'
;MIWEVMTIVLIAVLLAMSMMLISLFSQVKNLQSQVHFIAKNRTNKTVTFYGKSREMKSLSKDINEVITSCREREIEVMKQDNEIRDTLTNMSHDIRTPLTSLKGYFELLSESEDPKEQE
;
A
#
# COMPACT_ATOMS: atom_id res chain seq x y z
N MET A 1 2.34 63.30 12.47
CA MET A 1 1.39 63.05 11.37
C MET A 1 1.93 62.16 10.25
N ILE A 2 2.80 62.61 9.33
CA ILE A 2 3.25 61.76 8.19
C ILE A 2 3.99 60.49 8.64
N TRP A 3 4.92 60.63 9.58
CA TRP A 3 5.70 59.50 10.12
C TRP A 3 4.84 58.47 10.85
N GLU A 4 3.81 58.90 11.57
CA GLU A 4 2.88 58.01 12.29
C GLU A 4 2.00 57.21 11.31
N VAL A 5 1.58 57.83 10.21
CA VAL A 5 0.85 57.12 9.16
C VAL A 5 1.75 56.08 8.50
N MET A 6 3.02 56.42 8.23
CA MET A 6 3.98 55.46 7.65
C MET A 6 4.25 54.27 8.56
N THR A 7 4.37 54.47 9.88
CA THR A 7 4.58 53.36 10.82
C THR A 7 3.36 52.45 10.90
N ILE A 8 2.15 53.01 10.91
CA ILE A 8 0.90 52.21 10.91
C ILE A 8 0.77 51.37 9.64
N VAL A 9 1.04 51.96 8.47
CA VAL A 9 1.02 51.23 7.19
C VAL A 9 2.06 50.11 7.19
N LEU A 10 3.27 50.37 7.70
CA LEU A 10 4.33 49.36 7.76
C LEU A 10 3.94 48.19 8.66
N ILE A 11 3.33 48.45 9.82
CA ILE A 11 2.83 47.41 10.74
C ILE A 11 1.70 46.61 10.06
N ALA A 12 0.78 47.26 9.37
CA ALA A 12 -0.31 46.57 8.68
C ALA A 12 0.20 45.62 7.59
N VAL A 13 1.20 46.03 6.81
CA VAL A 13 1.85 45.19 5.80
C VAL A 13 2.56 44.00 6.46
N LEU A 14 3.28 44.23 7.56
CA LEU A 14 3.97 43.19 8.32
C LEU A 14 2.98 42.14 8.86
N LEU A 15 1.86 42.60 9.42
CA LEU A 15 0.79 41.72 9.90
C LEU A 15 0.16 40.91 8.78
N ALA A 16 -0.17 41.53 7.64
CA ALA A 16 -0.72 40.83 6.48
C ALA A 16 0.24 39.73 5.96
N MET A 17 1.54 40.04 5.89
CA MET A 17 2.56 39.10 5.45
C MET A 17 2.71 37.92 6.44
N SER A 18 2.69 38.20 7.74
CA SER A 18 2.73 37.17 8.78
C SER A 18 1.52 36.24 8.73
N MET A 19 0.32 36.79 8.51
CA MET A 19 -0.92 36.01 8.39
C MET A 19 -0.89 35.09 7.17
N MET A 20 -0.36 35.57 6.05
CA MET A 20 -0.20 34.78 4.83
C MET A 20 0.77 33.60 5.05
N LEU A 21 1.89 33.83 5.76
CA LEU A 21 2.85 32.78 6.11
C LEU A 21 2.21 31.71 7.02
N ILE A 22 1.48 32.11 8.06
CA ILE A 22 0.81 31.17 8.97
C ILE A 22 -0.22 30.32 8.21
N SER A 23 -0.97 30.92 7.29
CA SER A 23 -1.92 30.20 6.44
C SER A 23 -1.24 29.13 5.59
N LEU A 24 -0.08 29.43 5.00
CA LEU A 24 0.71 28.45 4.22
C LEU A 24 1.20 27.29 5.09
N PHE A 25 1.77 27.57 6.26
CA PHE A 25 2.23 26.52 7.18
C PHE A 25 1.08 25.62 7.66
N SER A 26 -0.08 26.20 7.95
CA SER A 26 -1.27 25.44 8.35
C SER A 26 -1.75 24.52 7.24
N GLN A 27 -1.74 25.00 5.99
CA GLN A 27 -2.08 24.20 4.81
C GLN A 27 -1.16 22.99 4.63
N VAL A 28 0.15 23.17 4.80
CA VAL A 28 1.14 22.06 4.74
C VAL A 28 0.89 21.05 5.85
N LYS A 29 0.70 21.51 7.09
CA LYS A 29 0.41 20.60 8.23
C LYS A 29 -0.86 19.79 8.02
N ASN A 30 -1.90 20.39 7.43
CA ASN A 30 -3.13 19.68 7.13
C ASN A 30 -2.91 18.54 6.12
N LEU A 31 -2.17 18.81 5.04
CA LEU A 31 -1.83 17.79 4.05
C LEU A 31 -0.97 16.67 4.65
N GLN A 32 0.02 17.03 5.47
CA GLN A 32 0.83 16.05 6.19
C GLN A 32 -0.04 15.12 7.07
N SER A 33 -1.02 15.70 7.78
CA SER A 33 -1.95 14.93 8.61
C SER A 33 -2.84 13.99 7.77
N GLN A 34 -3.35 14.46 6.63
CA GLN A 34 -4.13 13.63 5.69
C GLN A 34 -3.30 12.44 5.17
N VAL A 35 -2.05 12.68 4.74
CA VAL A 35 -1.14 11.63 4.27
C VAL A 35 -0.87 10.61 5.38
N HIS A 36 -0.54 11.09 6.58
CA HIS A 36 -0.26 10.21 7.72
C HIS A 36 -1.49 9.36 8.08
N PHE A 37 -2.68 9.95 8.05
CA PHE A 37 -3.93 9.25 8.29
C PHE A 37 -4.19 8.15 7.25
N ILE A 38 -4.00 8.44 5.97
CA ILE A 38 -4.18 7.47 4.87
C ILE A 38 -3.17 6.33 4.98
N ALA A 39 -1.90 6.67 5.20
CA ALA A 39 -0.82 5.68 5.35
C ALA A 39 -1.07 4.73 6.53
N LYS A 40 -1.56 5.25 7.66
CA LYS A 40 -1.79 4.45 8.87
C LYS A 40 -3.05 3.58 8.78
N ASN A 41 -4.14 4.09 8.22
CA ASN A 41 -5.43 3.40 8.26
C ASN A 41 -5.70 2.55 7.00
N ARG A 42 -4.78 2.49 6.03
CA ARG A 42 -4.93 1.80 4.74
C ARG A 42 -6.28 2.10 4.06
N THR A 43 -6.74 3.34 4.18
CA THR A 43 -8.05 3.76 3.66
C THR A 43 -7.97 4.09 2.18
N ASN A 44 -9.08 3.95 1.45
CA ASN A 44 -9.22 4.40 0.05
C ASN A 44 -9.38 5.93 -0.07
N LYS A 45 -9.07 6.70 0.97
CA LYS A 45 -9.18 8.16 0.94
C LYS A 45 -8.00 8.75 0.18
N THR A 46 -8.25 9.81 -0.58
CA THR A 46 -7.24 10.58 -1.28
C THR A 46 -6.97 11.89 -0.54
N VAL A 47 -5.73 12.37 -0.66
CA VAL A 47 -5.33 13.68 -0.15
C VAL A 47 -6.02 14.76 -0.98
N THR A 48 -6.75 15.66 -0.31
CA THR A 48 -7.49 16.73 -1.00
C THR A 48 -7.04 18.10 -0.50
N PHE A 49 -6.77 19.00 -1.44
CA PHE A 49 -6.43 20.40 -1.17
C PHE A 49 -7.49 21.33 -1.74
N TYR A 50 -8.12 22.12 -0.86
CA TYR A 50 -9.19 23.06 -1.18
C TYR A 50 -8.71 24.53 -1.31
N GLY A 51 -7.41 24.78 -1.15
CA GLY A 51 -6.84 26.12 -1.23
C GLY A 51 -6.60 26.60 -2.68
N LYS A 52 -6.26 27.88 -2.83
CA LYS A 52 -6.03 28.51 -4.15
C LYS A 52 -4.61 28.29 -4.71
N SER A 53 -3.66 27.78 -3.92
CA SER A 53 -2.30 27.52 -4.41
C SER A 53 -2.30 26.39 -5.43
N ARG A 54 -1.85 26.71 -6.65
CA ARG A 54 -1.76 25.74 -7.76
C ARG A 54 -0.66 24.71 -7.48
N GLU A 55 0.44 25.15 -6.87
CA GLU A 55 1.58 24.34 -6.48
C GLU A 55 1.15 23.27 -5.48
N MET A 56 0.39 23.68 -4.47
CA MET A 56 -0.09 22.77 -3.43
C MET A 56 -1.13 21.77 -3.94
N LYS A 57 -1.95 22.20 -4.92
CA LYS A 57 -2.87 21.29 -5.64
C LYS A 57 -2.11 20.27 -6.48
N SER A 58 -1.04 20.68 -7.17
CA SER A 58 -0.17 19.76 -7.92
C SER A 58 0.47 18.75 -6.99
N LEU A 59 1.06 19.21 -5.88
CA LEU A 59 1.68 18.34 -4.89
C LEU A 59 0.69 17.31 -4.33
N SER A 60 -0.56 17.71 -4.05
CA SER A 60 -1.60 16.78 -3.59
C SER A 60 -1.93 15.71 -4.64
N LYS A 61 -1.89 16.07 -5.92
CA LYS A 61 -2.09 15.12 -7.02
C LYS A 61 -0.93 14.12 -7.10
N ASP A 62 0.31 14.62 -7.06
CA ASP A 62 1.52 13.78 -7.12
C ASP A 62 1.56 12.79 -5.94
N ILE A 63 1.19 13.25 -4.74
CA ILE A 63 1.06 12.39 -3.55
C ILE A 63 0.01 11.29 -3.78
N ASN A 64 -1.15 11.63 -4.34
CA ASN A 64 -2.19 10.64 -4.61
C ASN A 64 -1.76 9.60 -5.66
N GLU A 65 -0.99 10.02 -6.66
CA GLU A 65 -0.43 9.12 -7.66
C GLU A 65 0.50 8.09 -6.99
N VAL A 66 1.41 8.54 -6.12
CA VAL A 66 2.29 7.65 -5.34
C VAL A 66 1.50 6.69 -4.45
N ILE A 67 0.47 7.19 -3.73
CA ILE A 67 -0.39 6.34 -2.89
C ILE A 67 -1.06 5.25 -3.73
N THR A 68 -1.54 5.60 -4.93
CA THR A 68 -2.21 4.68 -5.84
C THR A 68 -1.23 3.61 -6.36
N SER A 69 -0.06 4.02 -6.83
CA SER A 69 0.96 3.08 -7.32
C SER A 69 1.46 2.13 -6.22
N CYS A 70 1.62 2.61 -4.99
CA CYS A 70 1.98 1.74 -3.86
C CYS A 70 0.91 0.66 -3.61
N ARG A 71 -0.37 1.03 -3.72
CA ARG A 71 -1.49 0.10 -3.53
C ARG A 71 -1.55 -0.94 -4.64
N GLU A 72 -1.35 -0.53 -5.89
CA GLU A 72 -1.33 -1.44 -7.03
C GLU A 72 -0.22 -2.49 -6.88
N ARG A 73 0.97 -2.06 -6.45
CA ARG A 73 2.07 -2.99 -6.15
C ARG A 73 1.74 -3.95 -5.02
N GLU A 74 1.07 -3.49 -3.97
CA GLU A 74 0.67 -4.38 -2.87
C GLU A 74 -0.32 -5.46 -3.35
N ILE A 75 -1.28 -5.09 -4.20
CA ILE A 75 -2.23 -6.03 -4.82
C ILE A 75 -1.49 -7.03 -5.72
N GLU A 76 -0.53 -6.56 -6.52
CA GLU A 76 0.26 -7.42 -7.41
C GLU A 76 1.08 -8.45 -6.63
N VAL A 77 1.72 -8.03 -5.54
CA VAL A 77 2.47 -8.93 -4.65
C VAL A 77 1.54 -9.97 -4.00
N MET A 78 0.36 -9.56 -3.53
CA MET A 78 -0.62 -10.51 -3.00
C MET A 78 -1.10 -11.52 -4.05
N LYS A 79 -1.27 -11.07 -5.30
CA LYS A 79 -1.65 -11.94 -6.41
C LYS A 79 -0.56 -12.96 -6.73
N GLN A 80 0.69 -12.53 -6.78
CA GLN A 80 1.83 -13.43 -6.98
C GLN A 80 1.97 -14.46 -5.86
N ASP A 81 1.79 -14.05 -4.60
CA ASP A 81 1.84 -15.00 -3.46
C ASP A 81 0.77 -16.08 -3.60
N ASN A 82 -0.46 -15.70 -3.97
CA ASN A 82 -1.53 -16.66 -4.22
C ASN A 82 -1.21 -17.60 -5.40
N GLU A 83 -0.72 -17.07 -6.52
CA GLU A 83 -0.34 -17.88 -7.69
C GLU A 83 0.77 -18.90 -7.36
N ILE A 84 1.74 -18.50 -6.53
CA ILE A 84 2.80 -19.40 -6.04
C ILE A 84 2.20 -20.50 -5.17
N ARG A 85 1.29 -20.16 -4.25
CA ARG A 85 0.63 -21.12 -3.35
C ARG A 85 -0.22 -22.13 -4.11
N ASP A 86 -0.94 -21.68 -5.13
CA ASP A 86 -1.75 -22.55 -5.99
C ASP A 86 -0.85 -23.49 -6.80
N THR A 87 0.24 -22.96 -7.36
CA THR A 87 1.24 -23.76 -8.08
C THR A 87 1.85 -24.83 -7.18
N LEU A 88 2.24 -24.48 -5.95
CA LEU A 88 2.79 -25.43 -4.99
C LEU A 88 1.78 -26.52 -4.61
N THR A 89 0.51 -26.14 -4.44
CA THR A 89 -0.58 -27.08 -4.10
C THR A 89 -0.81 -28.07 -5.24
N ASN A 90 -0.85 -27.57 -6.49
CA ASN A 90 -1.00 -28.40 -7.69
C ASN A 90 0.18 -29.35 -7.86
N MET A 91 1.42 -28.85 -7.72
CA MET A 91 2.62 -29.71 -7.76
C MET A 91 2.61 -30.77 -6.67
N SER A 92 2.15 -30.43 -5.46
CA SER A 92 2.05 -31.40 -4.35
C SER A 92 1.03 -32.50 -4.65
N HIS A 93 -0.08 -32.17 -5.30
CA HIS A 93 -1.06 -33.15 -5.77
C HIS A 93 -0.46 -34.08 -6.83
N ASP A 94 0.28 -33.51 -7.78
CA ASP A 94 0.90 -34.25 -8.88
C ASP A 94 2.04 -35.15 -8.41
N ILE A 95 2.74 -34.81 -7.33
CA ILE A 95 3.75 -35.66 -6.68
C ILE A 95 3.11 -36.80 -5.88
N ARG A 96 1.96 -36.56 -5.24
CA ARG A 96 1.26 -37.57 -4.44
C ARG A 96 0.82 -38.76 -5.31
N THR A 97 0.33 -38.49 -6.52
CA THR A 97 -0.19 -39.49 -7.44
C THR A 97 0.81 -40.62 -7.75
N PRO A 98 2.03 -40.35 -8.26
CA PRO A 98 3.01 -41.40 -8.52
C PRO A 98 3.51 -42.05 -7.22
N LEU A 99 3.64 -41.30 -6.12
CA LEU A 99 4.10 -41.88 -4.84
C LEU A 99 3.09 -42.90 -4.27
N THR A 100 1.80 -42.61 -4.39
CA THR A 100 0.73 -43.54 -4.01
C THR A 100 0.74 -44.78 -4.91
N SER A 101 0.92 -44.62 -6.22
CA SER A 101 1.07 -45.76 -7.13
C SER A 101 2.31 -46.61 -6.79
N LEU A 102 3.44 -45.97 -6.48
CA LEU A 102 4.69 -46.64 -6.12
C LEU A 102 4.56 -47.40 -4.79
N LYS A 103 3.86 -46.83 -3.80
CA LYS A 103 3.50 -47.54 -2.56
C LYS A 103 2.61 -48.76 -2.83
N GLY A 104 1.62 -48.63 -3.72
CA GLY A 104 0.79 -49.78 -4.14
C GLY A 104 1.58 -50.87 -4.85
N TYR A 105 2.58 -50.51 -5.67
CA TYR A 105 3.49 -51.50 -6.27
C TYR A 105 4.32 -52.23 -5.22
N PHE A 106 4.84 -51.53 -4.20
CA PHE A 106 5.57 -52.18 -3.10
C PHE A 106 4.68 -53.09 -2.25
N GLU A 107 3.43 -52.69 -1.98
CA GLU A 107 2.45 -53.52 -1.25
C GLU A 107 2.18 -54.84 -1.99
N LEU A 108 1.91 -54.77 -3.30
CA LEU A 108 1.73 -55.97 -4.13
C LEU A 108 2.98 -56.86 -4.17
N LEU A 109 4.17 -56.25 -4.19
CA LEU A 109 5.44 -57.00 -4.18
C LEU A 109 5.61 -57.73 -2.84
N SER A 110 5.36 -57.06 -1.71
CA SER A 110 5.46 -57.67 -0.38
C SER A 110 4.41 -58.75 -0.13
N GLU A 111 3.22 -58.62 -0.70
CA GLU A 111 2.16 -59.64 -0.61
C GLU A 111 2.47 -60.85 -1.51
N SER A 112 3.21 -60.66 -2.60
CA SER A 112 3.68 -61.74 -3.47
C SER A 112 4.89 -62.51 -2.91
N GLU A 113 5.64 -61.92 -1.98
CA GLU A 113 6.78 -62.55 -1.30
C GLU A 113 6.36 -63.36 -0.05
N ASP A 114 5.10 -63.29 0.39
CA ASP A 114 4.58 -64.11 1.50
C ASP A 114 3.96 -65.42 0.96
N PRO A 115 4.64 -66.59 1.04
CA PRO A 115 4.20 -67.83 0.40
C PRO A 115 3.15 -68.58 1.25
N LYS A 116 2.20 -67.87 1.84
CA LYS A 116 1.23 -68.46 2.78
C LYS A 116 -0.18 -67.92 2.59
N GLU A 117 -0.77 -68.15 1.42
CA GLU A 117 -2.22 -68.37 1.29
C GLU A 117 -2.54 -68.79 -0.15
N GLN A 118 -2.14 -70.01 -0.49
CA GLN A 118 -2.78 -70.82 -1.53
C GLN A 118 -3.00 -72.22 -0.97
N GLU A 119 -3.92 -72.35 -0.01
CA GLU A 119 -4.68 -73.57 0.28
C GLU A 119 -6.16 -73.20 0.49
#